data_AF-A0A914JBC9-F1
#
_entry.id   AF-A0A914JBC9-F1
#
_cell.length_a   1.000
_cell.length_b   1.000
_cell.length_c   1.000
_cell.angle_alpha   90.00
_cell.angle_beta   90.00
_cell.angle_gamma   90.00
#
_symmetry.space_group_name_H-M   'P 1'
#
loop_
_entity.id
_entity.type
_entity.pdbx_description
1 polymer ?
#
loop_
_entity_poly.entity_id
_entity_poly.type
_entity_poly.pdbx_seq_one_letter_code
_entity_poly.pdbx_strand_id
1 'polypeptide(L)'
;MDFQNRAGGKTGGGGVASASDANADRRERLRQLALETIDLNKDPYFMKNHLGGYECKLCLTLHTNEGSYLAHTQGKKHQANLARRAAKDASDQPYFPMPQH
;
A
#
# COMPACT_ATOMS: atom_id res chain seq x y z
N MET A 1 3.29 43.66 40.14
CA MET A 1 3.37 42.31 39.54
C MET A 1 4.22 41.46 40.44
N ASP A 2 3.75 40.26 40.84
CA ASP A 2 4.62 39.09 41.03
C ASP A 2 3.77 37.81 40.89
N PHE A 3 3.74 37.31 39.66
CA PHE A 3 2.96 36.16 39.19
C PHE A 3 3.90 34.97 38.86
N GLN A 4 4.99 34.80 39.63
CA GLN A 4 6.10 33.91 39.23
C GLN A 4 5.97 32.44 39.68
N ASN A 5 4.95 32.05 40.43
CA ASN A 5 4.81 30.66 40.91
C ASN A 5 3.38 30.13 40.83
N ARG A 6 2.67 30.41 39.73
CA ARG A 6 1.48 29.64 39.38
C ARG A 6 1.84 28.83 38.16
N ALA A 7 2.23 27.57 38.37
CA ALA A 7 2.19 26.53 37.35
C ALA A 7 0.72 26.33 36.94
N GLY A 8 0.19 27.32 36.22
CA GLY A 8 -1.07 27.31 35.53
C GLY A 8 -0.90 26.47 34.29
N GLY A 9 -0.79 25.15 34.47
CA GLY A 9 -1.24 24.23 33.46
C GLY A 9 -2.72 24.53 33.26
N LYS A 10 -3.02 25.33 32.24
CA LYS A 10 -4.38 25.61 31.77
C LYS A 10 -5.16 24.30 31.80
N THR A 11 -6.11 24.23 32.71
CA THR A 11 -7.10 23.15 32.82
C THR A 11 -8.01 23.23 31.60
N GLY A 12 -7.49 22.69 30.50
CA GLY A 12 -8.19 22.32 29.28
C GLY A 12 -7.63 20.98 28.78
N GLY A 13 -7.17 20.16 29.74
CA GLY A 13 -6.53 18.88 29.51
C GLY A 13 -7.56 17.88 29.01
N GLY A 14 -7.76 17.87 27.68
CA GLY A 14 -8.02 16.61 27.01
C GLY A 14 -6.93 15.66 27.47
N GLY A 15 -7.31 14.60 28.19
CA GLY A 15 -6.37 13.69 28.85
C GLY A 15 -5.26 13.25 27.90
N VAL A 16 -4.06 13.00 28.44
CA VAL A 16 -3.01 12.33 27.66
C VAL A 16 -3.62 11.05 27.08
N ALA A 17 -3.63 10.94 25.74
CA ALA A 17 -4.20 9.79 25.06
C ALA A 17 -3.60 8.52 25.66
N SER A 18 -4.44 7.53 25.98
CA SER A 18 -3.96 6.27 26.55
C SER A 18 -2.96 5.64 25.58
N ALA A 19 -2.02 4.83 26.07
CA ALA A 19 -1.05 4.15 25.21
C ALA A 19 -1.74 3.34 24.07
N SER A 20 -2.94 2.82 24.31
CA SER A 20 -3.80 2.18 23.31
C SER A 20 -4.25 3.13 22.19
N ASP A 21 -4.70 4.33 22.55
CA ASP A 21 -5.18 5.35 21.60
C ASP A 21 -4.02 5.87 20.74
N ALA A 22 -2.86 6.14 21.37
CA ALA A 22 -1.65 6.54 20.67
C ALA A 22 -1.12 5.47 19.70
N ASN A 23 -1.27 4.18 20.04
CA ASN A 23 -0.89 3.08 19.16
C ASN A 23 -1.86 2.91 17.98
N ALA A 24 -3.16 3.14 18.20
CA ALA A 24 -4.17 3.10 17.14
C ALA A 24 -3.94 4.23 16.13
N ASP A 25 -3.76 5.46 16.60
CA ASP A 25 -3.45 6.64 15.77
C ASP A 25 -2.17 6.43 14.95
N ARG A 26 -1.10 5.95 15.60
CA ARG A 26 0.17 5.65 14.92
C ARG A 26 -0.03 4.63 13.79
N ARG A 27 -0.81 3.57 14.04
CA ARG A 27 -1.09 2.52 13.03
C ARG A 27 -1.88 3.08 11.86
N GLU A 28 -2.89 3.90 12.12
CA GLU A 28 -3.69 4.53 11.08
C GLU A 28 -2.85 5.49 10.23
N ARG A 29 -2.02 6.31 10.88
CA ARG A 29 -1.11 7.23 10.21
C ARG A 29 -0.08 6.52 9.34
N LEU A 30 0.51 5.42 9.82
CA LEU A 30 1.44 4.60 9.02
C LEU A 30 0.75 4.00 7.79
N ARG A 31 -0.52 3.59 7.92
CA ARG A 31 -1.32 3.12 6.79
C ARG A 31 -1.57 4.23 5.77
N GLN A 32 -1.90 5.45 6.22
CA GLN A 32 -2.09 6.59 5.34
C GLN A 32 -0.80 6.96 4.58
N LEU A 33 0.35 7.01 5.28
CA LEU A 33 1.66 7.29 4.66
C LEU A 33 2.05 6.24 3.61
N ALA A 34 1.75 4.96 3.86
CA ALA A 34 2.03 3.89 2.90
C ALA A 34 1.15 3.98 1.65
N LEU A 35 -0.08 4.51 1.77
CA LEU A 35 -0.98 4.73 0.64
C LEU A 35 -0.60 5.98 -0.16
N GLU A 36 -0.13 7.04 0.51
CA GLU A 36 0.30 8.28 -0.15
C GLU A 36 1.57 8.10 -0.99
N THR A 37 2.42 7.15 -0.61
CA THR A 37 3.73 6.91 -1.27
C THR A 37 3.66 5.96 -2.47
N ILE A 38 2.59 5.16 -2.61
CA ILE A 38 2.47 4.16 -3.67
C ILE A 38 1.28 4.48 -4.57
N ASP A 39 1.58 4.93 -5.78
CA ASP A 39 0.55 5.08 -6.82
C ASP A 39 0.17 3.71 -7.40
N LEU A 40 -0.96 3.19 -6.93
CA LEU A 40 -1.52 1.90 -7.36
C LEU A 40 -1.81 1.84 -8.86
N ASN A 41 -2.06 2.98 -9.51
CA ASN A 41 -2.37 3.00 -10.94
C ASN A 41 -1.14 2.71 -11.81
N LYS A 42 0.07 2.81 -11.26
CA LYS A 42 1.31 2.45 -11.97
C LYS A 42 1.54 0.95 -12.01
N ASP A 43 0.86 0.18 -11.16
CA ASP A 43 0.96 -1.28 -11.17
C ASP A 43 0.17 -1.84 -12.37
N PRO A 44 0.83 -2.50 -13.35
CA PRO A 44 0.16 -3.00 -14.55
C PRO A 44 -0.85 -4.12 -14.25
N TYR A 45 -0.75 -4.76 -13.08
CA TYR A 45 -1.64 -5.85 -12.66
C TYR A 45 -2.79 -5.39 -11.77
N PHE A 46 -2.78 -4.14 -11.31
CA PHE A 46 -3.86 -3.55 -10.55
C PHE A 46 -5.09 -3.31 -11.44
N MET A 47 -6.28 -3.53 -10.87
CA MET A 47 -7.55 -3.19 -11.49
C MET A 47 -8.58 -2.88 -10.41
N LYS A 48 -9.41 -1.86 -10.65
CA LYS A 48 -10.61 -1.60 -9.84
C LYS A 48 -11.83 -2.08 -10.61
N ASN A 49 -12.62 -2.94 -9.98
CA ASN A 49 -13.81 -3.48 -10.64
C ASN A 49 -15.01 -2.51 -10.53
N HIS A 50 -16.07 -2.81 -11.29
CA HIS A 50 -17.29 -2.00 -11.34
C HIS A 50 -18.08 -1.99 -10.02
N LEU A 51 -17.78 -2.92 -9.09
CA LEU A 51 -18.36 -2.99 -7.76
C LEU A 51 -17.50 -2.24 -6.70
N GLY A 52 -16.39 -1.61 -7.13
CA GLY A 52 -15.48 -0.88 -6.24
C GLY A 52 -14.47 -1.76 -5.47
N GLY A 53 -14.41 -3.05 -5.76
CA GLY A 53 -13.40 -3.98 -5.27
C GLY A 53 -12.06 -3.86 -6.00
N TYR A 54 -10.99 -4.33 -5.35
CA TYR A 54 -9.62 -4.25 -5.86
C TYR A 54 -9.17 -5.63 -6.35
N GLU A 55 -8.58 -5.69 -7.54
CA GLU A 55 -8.24 -6.94 -8.20
C GLU A 55 -6.76 -6.98 -8.60
N CYS A 56 -6.15 -8.14 -8.41
CA CYS A 56 -4.83 -8.47 -8.94
C CYS A 56 -4.98 -9.37 -10.16
N LYS A 57 -4.81 -8.81 -11.37
CA LYS A 57 -4.92 -9.55 -12.63
C LYS A 57 -3.88 -10.65 -12.77
N LEU A 58 -2.72 -10.50 -12.15
CA LEU A 58 -1.67 -11.52 -12.18
C LEU A 58 -2.05 -12.76 -11.36
N CYS A 59 -2.68 -12.56 -10.21
CA CYS A 59 -2.98 -13.64 -9.26
C CYS A 59 -4.44 -14.10 -9.30
N LEU A 60 -5.31 -13.38 -10.03
CA LEU A 60 -6.75 -13.58 -10.06
C LEU A 60 -7.36 -13.56 -8.65
N THR A 61 -6.96 -12.58 -7.84
CA THR A 61 -7.43 -12.42 -6.46
C THR A 61 -8.17 -11.11 -6.27
N LEU A 62 -9.25 -11.18 -5.49
CA LEU A 62 -10.08 -10.06 -5.07
C LEU A 62 -9.63 -9.58 -3.68
N HIS A 63 -9.59 -8.27 -3.50
CA HIS A 63 -9.16 -7.59 -2.29
C HIS A 63 -10.23 -6.57 -1.86
N THR A 64 -10.52 -6.54 -0.56
CA THR A 64 -11.57 -5.68 0.02
C THR A 64 -11.16 -4.23 0.14
N ASN A 65 -9.86 -3.95 0.19
CA ASN A 65 -9.32 -2.60 0.27
C ASN A 65 -7.91 -2.52 -0.35
N GLU A 66 -7.46 -1.30 -0.64
CA GLU A 66 -6.14 -0.99 -1.23
C GLU A 66 -4.99 -1.54 -0.39
N GLY A 67 -5.09 -1.47 0.93
CA GLY A 67 -4.08 -2.01 1.84
C GLY A 67 -3.92 -3.53 1.73
N SER A 68 -5.03 -4.26 1.54
CA SER A 68 -5.01 -5.70 1.30
C SER A 68 -4.35 -6.04 -0.04
N TYR A 69 -4.59 -5.23 -1.07
CA TYR A 69 -3.90 -5.35 -2.36
C TYR A 69 -2.39 -5.08 -2.22
N LEU A 70 -2.00 -4.01 -1.53
CA LEU A 70 -0.58 -3.68 -1.29
C LEU A 70 0.15 -4.76 -0.50
N ALA A 71 -0.48 -5.31 0.55
CA ALA A 71 0.11 -6.43 1.29
C ALA A 71 0.24 -7.69 0.41
N HIS A 72 -0.70 -7.88 -0.53
CA HIS A 72 -0.68 -9.00 -1.45
C HIS A 72 0.48 -8.92 -2.45
N THR A 73 0.80 -7.74 -3.01
CA THR A 73 1.90 -7.59 -3.98
C THR A 73 3.27 -7.90 -3.35
N GLN A 74 3.41 -7.68 -2.05
CA GLN A 74 4.60 -8.04 -1.26
C GLN A 74 4.63 -9.54 -0.88
N GLY A 75 3.55 -10.29 -1.16
CA GLY A 75 3.44 -11.71 -0.81
C GLY A 75 4.23 -12.63 -1.74
N LYS A 76 4.75 -13.74 -1.18
CA LYS A 76 5.54 -14.75 -1.93
C LYS A 76 4.83 -15.30 -3.17
N LYS A 77 3.51 -15.52 -3.08
CA LYS A 77 2.70 -16.03 -4.20
C LYS A 77 2.69 -15.06 -5.38
N HIS A 78 2.54 -13.76 -5.10
CA HIS A 78 2.55 -12.72 -6.12
C HIS A 78 3.92 -12.64 -6.80
N GLN A 79 5.00 -12.64 -6.00
CA GLN A 79 6.38 -12.63 -6.50
C GLN A 79 6.71 -13.87 -7.35
N ALA A 80 6.24 -15.05 -6.95
CA ALA A 80 6.40 -16.27 -7.75
C ALA A 80 5.62 -16.21 -9.08
N ASN A 81 4.44 -15.58 -9.10
CA ASN A 81 3.69 -15.37 -10.34
C ASN A 81 4.39 -14.39 -11.28
N LEU A 82 5.02 -13.33 -10.75
CA LEU A 82 5.81 -12.39 -11.55
C LEU A 82 6.98 -13.11 -12.23
N ALA A 83 7.73 -13.93 -11.48
CA ALA A 83 8.83 -14.72 -12.04
C ALA A 83 8.35 -15.67 -13.14
N ARG A 84 7.21 -16.36 -12.93
CA ARG A 84 6.61 -17.23 -13.96
C ARG A 84 6.16 -16.45 -15.19
N ARG A 85 5.61 -15.25 -15.02
CA ARG A 85 5.20 -14.39 -16.12
C ARG A 85 6.41 -13.91 -16.92
N ALA A 86 7.45 -13.43 -16.26
CA ALA A 86 8.69 -13.01 -16.91
C ALA A 86 9.35 -14.15 -17.69
N ALA A 87 9.36 -15.37 -17.15
CA ALA A 87 9.89 -16.55 -17.85
C ALA A 87 9.08 -16.88 -19.12
N LYS A 88 7.74 -16.76 -19.06
CA LYS A 88 6.88 -16.98 -20.23
C LYS A 88 7.08 -15.90 -21.29
N ASP A 89 7.11 -14.63 -20.88
CA ASP A 89 7.30 -13.49 -21.80
C ASP A 89 8.69 -13.53 -22.47
N ALA A 90 9.71 -14.08 -21.79
CA ALA A 90 11.02 -14.33 -22.37
C ALA A 90 11.02 -15.48 -23.40
N SER A 91 10.22 -16.53 -23.18
CA SER A 91 10.09 -17.64 -24.13
C SER A 91 9.25 -17.31 -25.36
N ASP A 92 8.30 -16.37 -25.24
CA ASP A 92 7.37 -15.97 -26.30
C ASP A 92 7.92 -14.84 -27.19
N GLN A 93 9.19 -14.43 -27.01
CA GLN A 93 9.83 -13.39 -27.83
C GLN A 93 9.82 -13.81 -29.31
N PRO A 94 9.09 -13.10 -30.19
CA PRO A 94 9.03 -13.44 -31.59
C PRO A 94 10.41 -13.24 -32.23
N TYR A 95 10.92 -14.30 -32.85
CA TYR A 95 12.11 -14.23 -33.69
C TYR A 95 11.83 -13.27 -34.86
N PHE A 96 12.40 -12.06 -34.80
CA PHE A 96 12.43 -11.17 -35.95
C PHE A 96 13.59 -11.60 -36.87
N PRO A 97 13.33 -12.16 -38.06
CA PRO A 97 14.40 -12.42 -39.01
C PRO A 97 15.06 -11.08 -39.37
N MET A 98 16.38 -11.00 -39.21
CA MET A 98 17.14 -9.81 -39.61
C MET A 98 16.97 -9.57 -41.12
N PRO A 99 16.79 -8.32 -41.57
CA PRO A 99 16.77 -7.99 -42.99
C PRO A 99 18.13 -8.30 -43.60
N GLN A 100 18.17 -9.21 -44.57
CA GLN A 100 19.34 -9.47 -45.39
C GLN A 100 19.50 -8.28 -46.35
N HIS A 101 20.65 -7.60 -46.28
CA HIS A 101 21.02 -6.48 -47.15
C HIS A 101 22.14 -6.91 -48.10
#